data_AF-A0A5C7ILM4-F1
#
_entry.id   AF-A0A5C7ILM4-F1
#
_cell.length_a   1.000
_cell.length_b   1.000
_cell.length_c   1.000
_cell.angle_alpha   90.00
_cell.angle_beta   90.00
_cell.angle_gamma   90.00
#
_symmetry.space_group_name_H-M   'P 1'
#
loop_
_entity.id
_entity.type
_entity.pdbx_description
1 polymer ?
#
loop_
_entity_poly.entity_id
_entity_poly.type
_entity_poly.pdbx_seq_one_letter_code
_entity_poly.pdbx_strand_id
1 'polypeptide(L)'
;MEILKDKKEGEPLNWEDVKKMKYTWCTASEVLRLYPPSIGAFREANTDFSYGGYTIPKGWKDYFDDLTIDSKGVDTTSYDEAEHLKDSA
;
A
#
# COMPACT_ATOMS: atom_id res chain seq x y z
N MET A 1 0.65 20.33 20.16
CA MET A 1 0.40 19.80 21.52
C MET A 1 -1.04 20.09 21.95
N GLU A 2 -2.04 19.62 21.21
CA GLU A 2 -3.46 19.82 21.60
C GLU A 2 -3.94 18.71 22.52
N ILE A 3 -3.60 17.45 22.21
CA ILE A 3 -3.92 16.27 23.03
C ILE A 3 -3.42 16.38 24.48
N LEU A 4 -2.28 17.02 24.69
CA LEU A 4 -1.68 17.15 26.02
C LEU A 4 -2.34 18.24 26.89
N LYS A 5 -3.12 19.16 26.29
CA LYS A 5 -3.78 20.24 27.04
C LYS A 5 -4.93 19.74 27.92
N ASP A 6 -5.58 18.67 27.49
CA ASP A 6 -6.74 18.10 28.17
C ASP A 6 -6.35 16.98 29.17
N LYS A 7 -5.05 16.65 29.28
CA LYS A 7 -4.56 15.55 30.11
C LYS A 7 -3.83 16.04 31.35
N LYS A 8 -3.95 15.29 32.44
CA LYS A 8 -3.18 15.54 33.65
C LYS A 8 -1.73 15.11 33.47
N GLU A 9 -0.81 15.76 34.18
CA GLU A 9 0.59 15.37 34.20
C GLU A 9 0.74 13.93 34.69
N GLY A 10 1.42 13.09 33.91
CA GLY A 10 1.58 11.65 34.19
C GLY A 10 0.45 10.74 33.70
N GLU A 11 -0.61 11.27 33.10
CA GLU A 11 -1.69 10.47 32.53
C GLU A 11 -1.27 9.83 31.18
N PRO A 12 -1.37 8.50 31.00
CA PRO A 12 -0.99 7.84 29.77
C PRO A 12 -1.95 8.16 28.61
N LEU A 13 -1.44 8.08 27.38
CA LEU A 13 -2.27 8.19 26.17
C LEU A 13 -3.24 7.02 26.09
N ASN A 14 -4.50 7.30 25.80
CA ASN A 14 -5.50 6.30 25.51
C ASN A 14 -5.78 6.22 23.99
N TRP A 15 -6.60 5.26 23.58
CA TRP A 15 -6.93 5.05 22.16
C TRP A 15 -7.64 6.24 21.51
N GLU A 16 -8.50 6.95 22.26
CA GLU A 16 -9.21 8.13 21.76
C GLU A 16 -8.27 9.33 21.55
N ASP A 17 -7.21 9.43 22.34
CA ASP A 17 -6.16 10.43 22.17
C ASP A 17 -5.40 10.21 20.86
N VAL A 18 -5.03 8.95 20.58
CA VAL A 18 -4.30 8.57 19.36
C VAL A 18 -5.12 8.89 18.11
N LYS A 19 -6.43 8.57 18.10
CA LYS A 19 -7.32 8.91 16.98
C LYS A 19 -7.40 10.40 16.67
N LYS A 20 -7.25 11.25 17.69
CA LYS A 20 -7.27 12.71 17.53
C LYS A 20 -5.94 13.28 17.01
N MET A 21 -4.85 12.51 16.98
CA MET A 21 -3.53 12.94 16.52
C MET A 21 -3.40 13.01 14.99
N LYS A 22 -4.19 13.87 14.35
CA LYS A 22 -4.22 14.02 12.88
C LYS A 22 -2.86 14.30 12.26
N TYR A 23 -2.11 15.23 12.84
CA TYR A 23 -0.79 15.60 12.31
C TYR A 23 0.21 14.44 12.38
N THR A 24 0.27 13.75 13.52
CA THR A 24 1.13 12.57 13.69
C THR A 24 0.76 11.47 12.69
N TRP A 25 -0.54 11.26 12.46
CA TRP A 25 -1.01 10.30 11.47
C TRP A 25 -0.58 10.68 10.05
N CYS A 26 -0.74 11.95 9.65
CA CYS A 26 -0.25 12.45 8.35
C CYS A 26 1.25 12.20 8.18
N THR A 27 2.06 12.51 9.20
CA THR A 27 3.51 12.27 9.17
C THR A 27 3.83 10.78 9.03
N ALA A 28 3.16 9.92 9.80
CA ALA A 28 3.36 8.47 9.72
C ALA A 28 2.97 7.93 8.34
N SER A 29 1.84 8.38 7.79
CA SER A 29 1.41 8.01 6.43
C SER A 29 2.41 8.46 5.36
N GLU A 30 2.97 9.66 5.48
CA GLU A 30 3.96 10.16 4.51
C GLU A 30 5.29 9.40 4.59
N VAL A 31 5.71 9.01 5.79
CA VAL A 31 6.88 8.14 5.96
C VAL A 31 6.64 6.78 5.30
N LEU A 32 5.47 6.17 5.50
CA LEU A 32 5.13 4.89 4.88
C LEU A 32 5.00 4.99 3.35
N ARG A 33 4.59 6.14 2.82
CA ARG A 33 4.55 6.40 1.37
C ARG A 33 5.95 6.44 0.75
N LEU A 34 6.93 6.96 1.48
CA LEU A 34 8.33 7.06 1.01
C LEU A 34 9.14 5.79 1.30
N TYR A 35 8.82 5.12 2.41
CA TYR A 35 9.54 3.96 2.93
C TYR A 35 8.53 2.90 3.35
N PRO A 36 7.92 2.19 2.38
CA PRO A 36 7.04 1.09 2.70
C PRO A 36 7.82 0.02 3.48
N PRO A 37 7.25 -0.60 4.52
CA PRO A 37 7.91 -1.67 5.28
C PRO A 37 8.14 -2.95 4.47
N SER A 38 7.46 -3.06 3.32
CA SER A 38 7.52 -4.15 2.37
C SER A 38 7.99 -3.60 1.01
N ILE A 39 8.64 -4.43 0.22
CA ILE A 39 9.12 -4.09 -1.13
C ILE A 39 8.04 -4.36 -2.17
N GLY A 40 7.05 -5.22 -1.87
CA GLY A 40 6.02 -5.60 -2.81
C GLY A 40 5.52 -7.02 -2.57
N ALA A 41 4.54 -7.46 -3.34
CA ALA A 41 4.02 -8.82 -3.27
C ALA A 41 3.54 -9.35 -4.62
N PHE A 42 3.40 -10.68 -4.68
CA PHE A 42 2.81 -11.36 -5.82
C PHE A 42 1.29 -11.48 -5.65
N ARG A 43 0.54 -11.30 -6.73
CA ARG A 43 -0.88 -11.67 -6.82
C ARG A 43 -1.11 -12.62 -7.97
N GLU A 44 -2.12 -13.47 -7.85
CA GLU A 44 -2.53 -14.40 -8.91
C GLU A 44 -3.95 -14.06 -9.39
N ALA A 45 -4.14 -14.05 -10.70
CA ALA A 45 -5.44 -13.87 -11.33
C ALA A 45 -6.34 -15.07 -11.01
N ASN A 46 -7.35 -14.86 -10.15
CA ASN A 46 -8.29 -15.93 -9.78
C ASN A 46 -9.31 -16.26 -10.89
N THR A 47 -9.51 -15.34 -11.81
CA THR A 47 -10.46 -15.43 -12.92
C THR A 47 -9.89 -14.73 -14.15
N ASP A 48 -10.38 -15.07 -15.33
CA ASP A 48 -10.10 -14.30 -16.54
C ASP A 48 -10.77 -12.93 -16.41
N PHE A 49 -10.03 -11.83 -16.61
CA PHE A 49 -10.60 -10.49 -16.61
C PHE A 49 -9.96 -9.61 -17.68
N SER A 50 -10.66 -8.56 -18.09
CA SER A 50 -10.16 -7.59 -19.06
C SER A 50 -9.79 -6.28 -18.38
N TYR A 51 -8.58 -5.79 -18.63
CA TYR A 51 -8.07 -4.53 -18.10
C TYR A 51 -7.24 -3.82 -19.18
N GLY A 52 -7.43 -2.51 -19.36
CA GLY A 52 -6.63 -1.71 -20.31
C GLY A 52 -6.72 -2.15 -21.78
N GLY A 53 -7.74 -2.92 -22.17
CA GLY A 53 -7.86 -3.51 -23.50
C GLY A 53 -7.19 -4.88 -23.66
N TYR A 54 -6.53 -5.38 -22.62
CA TYR A 54 -5.91 -6.71 -22.55
C TYR A 54 -6.79 -7.68 -21.76
N THR A 55 -6.72 -8.96 -22.11
CA THR A 55 -7.36 -10.05 -21.33
C THR A 55 -6.30 -10.79 -20.54
N ILE A 56 -6.40 -10.73 -19.21
CA ILE A 56 -5.53 -11.42 -18.27
C ILE A 56 -6.20 -12.73 -17.91
N PRO A 57 -5.62 -13.88 -18.29
CA PRO A 57 -6.22 -15.17 -17.97
C PRO A 57 -5.90 -15.60 -16.54
N LYS A 58 -6.77 -16.46 -16.02
CA LYS A 58 -6.65 -17.10 -14.72
C LYS A 58 -5.33 -17.83 -14.57
N GLY A 59 -4.72 -17.71 -13.39
CA GLY A 59 -3.45 -18.32 -13.05
C GLY A 59 -2.22 -17.47 -13.37
N TRP A 60 -2.39 -16.31 -14.02
CA TRP A 60 -1.28 -15.37 -14.21
C TRP A 60 -0.87 -14.75 -12.89
N LYS A 61 0.43 -14.71 -12.65
CA LYS A 61 1.03 -14.09 -11.47
C LYS A 61 1.62 -12.76 -11.86
N ASP A 62 1.26 -11.75 -11.11
CA ASP A 62 1.74 -10.40 -11.24
C ASP A 62 2.51 -10.01 -9.98
N TYR A 63 3.54 -9.19 -10.15
CA TYR A 63 4.33 -8.65 -9.06
C TYR A 63 4.10 -7.14 -9.02
N PHE A 64 3.72 -6.62 -7.86
CA PHE A 64 3.63 -5.19 -7.64
C PHE A 64 4.71 -4.75 -6.65
N ASP A 65 5.34 -3.61 -6.93
CA ASP A 65 6.27 -2.94 -6.02
C ASP A 65 5.49 -1.87 -5.21
N ASP A 66 5.66 -1.91 -3.89
CA ASP A 66 4.98 -0.96 -2.99
C ASP A 66 5.42 0.50 -3.25
N LEU A 67 6.58 0.73 -3.88
CA LEU A 67 7.09 2.06 -4.23
C LEU A 67 6.49 2.63 -5.53
N THR A 68 5.98 1.79 -6.42
CA THR A 68 5.41 2.20 -7.73
C THR A 68 3.89 2.27 -7.72
N ILE A 69 3.26 1.79 -6.65
CA ILE A 69 1.83 1.86 -6.41
C ILE A 69 1.40 3.28 -6.04
N ASP A 70 0.37 3.77 -6.72
CA ASP A 70 -0.28 5.03 -6.41
C ASP A 70 -1.16 4.95 -5.15
N SER A 71 -1.66 6.10 -4.69
CA SER A 71 -2.57 6.18 -3.53
C SER A 71 -3.89 5.38 -3.68
N LYS A 72 -4.21 4.89 -4.88
CA LYS A 72 -5.40 4.08 -5.19
C LYS A 72 -5.06 2.59 -5.30
N GLY A 73 -3.82 2.19 -5.04
CA GLY A 73 -3.39 0.79 -5.15
C GLY A 73 -3.09 0.36 -6.58
N VAL A 74 -2.93 1.30 -7.52
CA VAL A 74 -2.62 1.03 -8.93
C VAL A 74 -1.13 1.18 -9.16
N ASP A 75 -0.48 0.11 -9.62
CA ASP A 75 0.89 0.18 -10.08
C ASP A 75 0.99 1.03 -11.35
N THR A 76 1.91 2.00 -11.33
CA THR A 76 2.09 2.97 -12.42
C THR A 76 3.08 2.50 -13.48
N THR A 77 3.74 1.35 -13.28
CA THR A 77 4.80 0.83 -14.16
C THR A 77 4.44 -0.44 -14.94
N SER A 78 3.36 -1.15 -14.59
CA SER A 78 3.07 -2.47 -15.15
C SER A 78 2.26 -2.42 -16.44
N TYR A 79 2.91 -2.37 -17.61
CA TYR A 79 2.38 -2.98 -18.84
C TYR A 79 3.42 -3.54 -19.82
N ASP A 80 4.73 -3.28 -19.66
CA ASP A 80 5.73 -3.69 -20.67
C ASP A 80 6.50 -5.00 -20.36
N GLU A 81 6.54 -5.49 -19.11
CA GLU A 81 7.43 -6.62 -18.72
C GLU A 81 6.75 -7.99 -18.49
N ALA A 82 5.41 -8.08 -18.58
CA ALA A 82 4.67 -9.30 -18.21
C ALA A 82 4.87 -10.50 -19.15
N GLU A 83 5.63 -10.37 -20.24
CA GLU A 83 5.88 -11.49 -21.18
C GLU A 83 6.99 -12.46 -20.74
N HIS A 84 7.85 -12.13 -19.77
CA HIS A 84 9.08 -12.90 -19.52
C HIS A 84 9.06 -13.91 -18.35
N LEU A 85 7.97 -14.06 -17.59
CA LEU A 85 7.94 -14.94 -16.41
C LEU A 85 7.30 -16.33 -16.65
N LYS A 86 6.97 -16.68 -17.90
CA LYS A 86 6.35 -17.98 -18.23
C LYS A 86 7.34 -19.16 -18.22
N ASP A 87 8.65 -18.90 -18.19
CA ASP A 87 9.68 -19.93 -18.42
C ASP A 87 10.48 -20.35 -17.15
N SER A 88 9.99 -20.03 -15.94
CA SER A 88 10.63 -20.48 -14.70
C SER A 88 9.63 -21.17 -13.76
N ALA A 89 9.22 -22.38 -14.15
CA ALA A 89 8.65 -23.39 -13.25
C ALA A 89 8.88 -24.80 -13.83
#